data_AF-A0A3N0C272-F1
#
_entry.id   AF-A0A3N0C272-F1
#
_cell.length_a   1.000
_cell.length_b   1.000
_cell.length_c   1.000
_cell.angle_alpha   90.00
_cell.angle_beta   90.00
_cell.angle_gamma   90.00
#
_symmetry.space_group_name_H-M   'P 1'
#
loop_
_entity.id
_entity.type
_entity.pdbx_description
1 polymer ?
#
loop_
_entity_poly.entity_id
_entity_poly.type
_entity_poly.pdbx_seq_one_letter_code
_entity_poly.pdbx_strand_id
1 'polypeptide(L)'
;MNFPSHYLPLKSIFDLSLFGTENPAEDLLRYNKVAFSKEFSNYQSKFLSTDPREGNEILFKTCVRYLPNIDKQGREDIVKVLLENEPVAGALKIMTRLNMGLLEDEDLYTENFDRELREYIENKKITPSLYLFLQKHFLDFEKINPADYQNLEITLSEYYDLLSIYMKVQSGNYT
;
A
#
# COMPACT_ATOMS: atom_id res chain seq x y z
N MET A 1 -6.90 -3.90 -20.06
CA MET A 1 -6.14 -4.74 -19.12
C MET A 1 -7.15 -5.29 -18.12
N ASN A 2 -7.21 -6.61 -17.86
CA ASN A 2 -8.09 -7.18 -16.85
C ASN A 2 -7.32 -7.28 -15.54
N PHE A 3 -7.62 -6.41 -14.58
CA PHE A 3 -7.03 -6.46 -13.26
C PHE A 3 -7.81 -7.45 -12.36
N PRO A 4 -7.14 -8.17 -11.44
CA PRO A 4 -7.83 -9.03 -10.46
C PRO A 4 -8.79 -8.21 -9.60
N SER A 5 -9.88 -8.80 -9.09
CA SER A 5 -10.88 -8.07 -8.28
C SER A 5 -10.28 -7.43 -7.02
N HIS A 6 -9.31 -8.10 -6.41
CA HIS A 6 -8.60 -7.64 -5.20
C HIS A 6 -7.69 -6.43 -5.43
N TYR A 7 -7.47 -6.05 -6.69
CA TYR A 7 -6.71 -4.85 -7.03
C TYR A 7 -7.50 -3.57 -6.77
N LEU A 8 -8.83 -3.60 -6.88
CA LEU A 8 -9.65 -2.38 -6.76
C LEU A 8 -9.45 -1.66 -5.41
N PRO A 9 -9.45 -2.36 -4.25
CA PRO A 9 -9.16 -1.72 -2.97
C PRO A 9 -7.73 -1.15 -2.87
N LEU A 10 -6.73 -1.85 -3.42
CA LEU A 10 -5.32 -1.40 -3.39
C LEU A 10 -5.08 -0.22 -4.34
N LYS A 11 -5.74 -0.22 -5.50
CA LYS A 11 -5.71 0.88 -6.46
C LYS A 11 -6.22 2.17 -5.86
N SER A 12 -7.35 2.14 -5.13
CA SER A 12 -7.86 3.35 -4.47
C SER A 12 -6.89 3.91 -3.43
N ILE A 13 -6.21 3.04 -2.68
CA ILE A 13 -5.17 3.46 -1.72
C ILE A 13 -3.94 4.02 -2.45
N PHE A 14 -3.53 3.40 -3.56
CA PHE A 14 -2.47 3.88 -4.44
C PHE A 14 -2.77 5.29 -4.97
N ASP A 15 -3.97 5.46 -5.55
CA ASP A 15 -4.42 6.70 -6.16
C ASP A 15 -4.46 7.84 -5.13
N LEU A 16 -5.02 7.56 -3.95
CA LEU A 16 -5.04 8.51 -2.84
C LEU A 16 -3.66 8.91 -2.37
N SER A 17 -2.75 7.93 -2.26
CA SER A 17 -1.39 8.17 -1.77
C SER A 17 -0.60 9.04 -2.75
N LEU A 18 -0.70 8.76 -4.05
CA LEU A 18 0.06 9.47 -5.07
C LEU A 18 -0.55 10.79 -5.49
N PHE A 19 -1.89 10.88 -5.59
CA PHE A 19 -2.58 12.01 -6.21
C PHE A 19 -3.52 12.74 -5.25
N GLY A 20 -3.77 12.21 -4.05
CA GLY A 20 -4.68 12.83 -3.08
C GLY A 20 -6.16 12.71 -3.46
N THR A 21 -6.48 11.86 -4.45
CA THR A 21 -7.83 11.61 -4.96
C THR A 21 -8.03 10.12 -5.20
N GLU A 22 -9.25 9.63 -4.97
CA GLU A 22 -9.62 8.22 -5.20
C GLU A 22 -9.80 7.90 -6.69
N ASN A 23 -10.00 8.93 -7.53
CA ASN A 23 -10.36 8.78 -8.94
C ASN A 23 -9.50 9.65 -9.88
N PRO A 24 -8.16 9.54 -9.86
CA PRO A 24 -7.29 10.29 -10.77
C PRO A 24 -7.60 9.98 -12.24
N ALA A 25 -8.19 8.81 -12.54
CA ALA A 25 -8.66 8.46 -13.87
C ALA A 25 -9.74 9.42 -14.40
N GLU A 26 -10.65 9.92 -13.55
CA GLU A 26 -11.63 10.92 -13.99
C GLU A 26 -10.96 12.27 -14.32
N ASP A 27 -10.01 12.68 -13.49
CA ASP A 27 -9.24 13.91 -13.70
C ASP A 27 -8.39 13.80 -14.98
N LEU A 28 -7.76 12.65 -15.20
CA LEU A 28 -7.01 12.34 -16.42
C LEU A 28 -7.90 12.37 -17.68
N LEU A 29 -9.14 11.89 -17.60
CA LEU A 29 -10.08 11.95 -18.73
C LEU A 29 -10.56 13.39 -19.02
N ARG A 30 -10.64 14.24 -18.01
CA ARG A 30 -11.11 15.63 -18.15
C ARG A 30 -10.00 16.60 -18.55
N TYR A 31 -8.81 16.42 -18.00
CA TYR A 31 -7.73 17.41 -18.05
C TYR A 31 -6.48 16.88 -18.77
N ASN A 32 -6.48 15.62 -19.22
CA ASN A 32 -5.33 14.89 -19.81
C ASN A 32 -4.12 14.72 -18.90
N LYS A 33 -4.14 15.33 -17.72
CA LYS A 33 -3.07 15.29 -16.72
C LYS A 33 -3.65 15.27 -15.31
N VAL A 34 -2.91 14.65 -14.39
CA VAL A 34 -3.17 14.73 -12.95
C VAL A 34 -1.86 15.00 -12.23
N ALA A 35 -1.88 15.93 -11.27
CA ALA A 35 -0.71 16.25 -10.46
C ALA A 35 -0.54 15.23 -9.34
N PHE A 36 0.72 14.89 -9.02
CA PHE A 36 1.02 14.25 -7.75
C PHE A 36 0.54 15.12 -6.59
N SER A 37 0.09 14.50 -5.51
CA SER A 37 -0.25 15.22 -4.29
C SER A 37 0.97 15.97 -3.79
N LYS A 38 0.74 17.14 -3.18
CA LYS A 38 1.82 17.93 -2.58
C LYS A 38 2.47 17.14 -1.46
N GLU A 39 1.67 16.38 -0.73
CA GLU A 39 2.09 15.50 0.35
C GLU A 39 3.05 14.41 -0.16
N PHE A 40 2.72 13.71 -1.26
CA PHE A 40 3.61 12.72 -1.87
C PHE A 40 4.89 13.35 -2.42
N SER A 41 4.77 14.48 -3.12
CA SER A 41 5.92 15.20 -3.66
C SER A 41 6.88 15.70 -2.56
N ASN A 42 6.31 16.17 -1.45
CA ASN A 42 7.08 16.55 -0.25
C ASN A 42 7.69 15.35 0.47
N TYR A 43 7.02 14.20 0.46
CA TYR A 43 7.55 12.96 1.00
C TYR A 43 8.76 12.48 0.16
N GLN A 44 8.60 12.34 -1.16
CA GLN A 44 9.67 11.90 -2.06
C GLN A 44 10.91 12.82 -2.00
N SER A 45 10.71 14.14 -2.00
CA SER A 45 11.82 15.10 -1.88
C SER A 45 12.59 15.03 -0.55
N LYS A 46 11.97 14.51 0.52
CA LYS A 46 12.61 14.34 1.84
C LYS A 46 13.19 12.94 2.05
N PHE A 47 12.58 11.93 1.46
CA PHE A 47 12.88 10.52 1.72
C PHE A 47 14.28 10.09 1.24
N LEU A 48 14.82 10.69 0.18
CA LEU A 48 16.21 10.45 -0.25
C LEU A 48 17.27 10.91 0.77
N SER A 49 16.87 11.55 1.87
CA SER A 49 17.77 12.13 2.89
C SER A 49 17.47 11.77 4.35
N THR A 50 16.48 10.93 4.65
CA THR A 50 16.08 10.60 6.04
C THR A 50 15.88 9.10 6.30
N ASP A 51 16.03 8.68 7.57
CA ASP A 51 15.87 7.29 8.02
C ASP A 51 14.48 6.74 7.61
N PRO A 52 14.39 5.55 6.97
CA PRO A 52 13.14 4.92 6.55
C PRO A 52 12.06 4.78 7.64
N ARG A 53 12.47 4.82 8.93
CA ARG A 53 11.57 4.74 10.08
C ARG A 53 10.85 6.05 10.39
N GLU A 54 11.40 7.20 10.01
CA GLU A 54 10.81 8.53 10.26
C GLU A 54 9.91 9.01 9.11
N GLY A 55 10.12 8.52 7.88
CA GLY A 55 9.41 8.99 6.68
C GLY A 55 7.95 8.53 6.52
N ASN A 56 7.51 7.49 7.25
CA ASN A 56 6.25 6.78 6.97
C ASN A 56 4.98 7.39 7.58
N GLU A 57 5.04 8.59 8.16
CA GLU A 57 3.91 9.19 8.89
C GLU A 57 2.73 9.55 7.98
N ILE A 58 2.97 9.96 6.73
CA ILE A 58 1.91 10.32 5.77
C ILE A 58 1.21 9.06 5.27
N LEU A 59 1.97 8.04 4.86
CA LEU A 59 1.41 6.75 4.45
C LEU A 59 0.57 6.16 5.60
N PHE A 60 1.08 6.24 6.83
CA PHE A 60 0.36 5.85 8.03
C PHE A 60 -0.93 6.65 8.22
N LYS A 61 -0.88 7.98 8.14
CA LYS A 61 -2.06 8.86 8.25
C LYS A 61 -3.11 8.56 7.18
N THR A 62 -2.69 8.30 5.95
CA THR A 62 -3.56 7.90 4.84
C THR A 62 -4.18 6.52 5.13
N CYS A 63 -3.38 5.52 5.48
CA CYS A 63 -3.89 4.19 5.86
C CYS A 63 -4.90 4.28 7.01
N VAL A 64 -4.59 5.05 8.06
CA VAL A 64 -5.47 5.32 9.21
C VAL A 64 -6.79 5.97 8.81
N ARG A 65 -6.76 6.88 7.84
CA ARG A 65 -7.94 7.60 7.39
C ARG A 65 -8.86 6.76 6.51
N TYR A 66 -8.31 5.91 5.64
CA TYR A 66 -9.07 5.27 4.56
C TYR A 66 -9.41 3.81 4.80
N LEU A 67 -8.50 3.02 5.37
CA LEU A 67 -8.73 1.59 5.59
C LEU A 67 -9.98 1.26 6.44
N PRO A 68 -10.39 2.07 7.43
CA PRO A 68 -11.62 1.83 8.17
C PRO A 68 -12.92 2.07 7.37
N ASN A 69 -12.83 2.81 6.25
CA ASN A 69 -13.97 3.17 5.41
C ASN A 69 -14.22 2.17 4.28
N ILE A 70 -13.24 1.33 3.96
CA ILE A 70 -13.41 0.20 3.03
C ILE A 70 -14.50 -0.71 3.59
N ASP A 71 -15.40 -1.21 2.73
CA ASP A 71 -16.47 -2.12 3.13
C ASP A 71 -15.91 -3.50 3.54
N LYS A 72 -16.76 -4.39 4.08
CA LYS A 72 -16.29 -5.69 4.57
C LYS A 72 -15.64 -6.52 3.47
N GLN A 73 -16.22 -6.54 2.28
CA GLN A 73 -15.70 -7.28 1.13
C GLN A 73 -14.31 -6.78 0.71
N GLY A 74 -14.12 -5.46 0.61
CA GLY A 74 -12.82 -4.89 0.27
C GLY A 74 -11.76 -5.14 1.35
N ARG A 75 -12.14 -5.22 2.63
CA ARG A 75 -11.21 -5.61 3.71
C ARG A 75 -10.81 -7.08 3.60
N GLU A 76 -11.75 -7.96 3.29
CA GLU A 76 -11.48 -9.38 3.03
C GLU A 76 -10.56 -9.56 1.82
N ASP A 77 -10.77 -8.78 0.75
CA ASP A 77 -9.91 -8.79 -0.43
C ASP A 77 -8.48 -8.33 -0.12
N ILE A 78 -8.31 -7.29 0.70
CA ILE A 78 -6.97 -6.83 1.16
C ILE A 78 -6.27 -7.93 1.95
N VAL A 79 -6.96 -8.56 2.91
CA VAL A 79 -6.40 -9.66 3.70
C VAL A 79 -6.05 -10.86 2.81
N LYS A 80 -6.88 -11.15 1.81
CA LYS A 80 -6.63 -12.20 0.84
C LYS A 80 -5.33 -11.96 0.06
N VAL A 81 -5.10 -10.75 -0.45
CA VAL A 81 -3.84 -10.42 -1.15
C VAL A 81 -2.62 -10.64 -0.26
N LEU A 82 -2.72 -10.21 1.00
CA LEU A 82 -1.66 -10.39 1.98
C LEU A 82 -1.33 -11.87 2.18
N LEU A 83 -2.35 -12.72 2.30
CA LEU A 83 -2.18 -14.16 2.50
C LEU A 83 -1.75 -14.90 1.21
N GLU A 84 -2.13 -14.40 0.03
CA GLU A 84 -1.71 -14.95 -1.27
C GLU A 84 -0.23 -14.66 -1.58
N ASN A 85 0.39 -13.68 -0.92
CA ASN A 85 1.81 -13.40 -1.03
C ASN A 85 2.59 -14.08 0.12
N GLU A 86 2.81 -15.39 0.00
CA GLU A 86 3.45 -16.21 1.04
C GLU A 86 4.79 -15.65 1.57
N PRO A 87 5.72 -15.13 0.73
CA PRO A 87 6.97 -14.53 1.22
C PRO A 87 6.73 -13.28 2.08
N VAL A 88 5.78 -12.44 1.70
CA VAL A 88 5.42 -11.24 2.46
C VAL A 88 4.73 -11.62 3.76
N ALA A 89 3.73 -12.51 3.71
CA ALA A 89 3.06 -13.04 4.90
C ALA A 89 4.06 -13.68 5.87
N GLY A 90 4.99 -14.49 5.37
CA GLY A 90 6.06 -15.10 6.17
C GLY A 90 6.98 -14.06 6.80
N ALA A 91 7.43 -13.06 6.04
CA ALA A 91 8.26 -11.98 6.57
C ALA A 91 7.53 -11.15 7.65
N LEU A 92 6.23 -10.92 7.50
CA LEU A 92 5.41 -10.21 8.48
C LEU A 92 5.26 -11.02 9.77
N LYS A 93 4.99 -12.32 9.67
CA LYS A 93 4.98 -13.22 10.83
C LYS A 93 6.30 -13.16 11.61
N ILE A 94 7.44 -13.15 10.90
CA ILE A 94 8.78 -13.02 11.51
C ILE A 94 8.99 -11.64 12.16
N MET A 95 8.54 -10.55 11.53
CA MET A 95 8.67 -9.21 12.12
C MET A 95 7.78 -9.05 13.37
N THR A 96 6.58 -9.62 13.37
CA THR A 96 5.72 -9.67 14.55
C THR A 96 6.39 -10.47 15.68
N ARG A 97 7.05 -11.59 15.37
CA ARG A 97 7.87 -12.37 16.33
C ARG A 97 8.98 -11.53 16.97
N LEU A 98 9.72 -10.74 16.18
CA LEU A 98 10.78 -9.86 16.70
C LEU A 98 10.23 -8.74 17.58
N ASN A 99 9.09 -8.15 17.24
CA ASN A 99 8.48 -7.06 18.01
C ASN A 99 7.87 -7.51 19.35
N MET A 100 7.45 -8.78 19.46
CA MET A 100 6.88 -9.31 20.70
C MET A 100 7.93 -9.80 21.70
N GLY A 101 9.22 -9.84 21.34
CA GLY A 101 10.31 -10.29 22.23
C GLY A 101 10.20 -11.75 22.66
N LEU A 102 9.37 -12.54 21.98
CA LEU A 102 9.14 -13.96 22.24
C LEU A 102 9.76 -14.76 21.09
N LEU A 103 10.54 -15.78 21.40
CA LEU A 103 11.33 -16.51 20.38
C LEU A 103 10.84 -17.93 20.07
N GLU A 104 9.80 -18.49 20.71
CA GLU A 104 9.73 -19.96 20.80
C GLU A 104 8.42 -20.67 20.38
N ASP A 105 7.31 -20.02 20.00
CA ASP A 105 6.07 -20.75 19.58
C ASP A 105 5.48 -20.27 18.25
N GLU A 106 5.76 -21.02 17.18
CA GLU A 106 5.33 -20.73 15.79
C GLU A 106 3.79 -20.72 15.62
N ASP A 107 3.09 -21.60 16.31
CA ASP A 107 1.64 -21.73 16.20
C ASP A 107 0.95 -20.52 16.83
N LEU A 108 1.41 -20.10 18.02
CA LEU A 108 0.91 -18.91 18.70
C LEU A 108 1.08 -17.62 17.86
N TYR A 109 2.14 -17.51 17.05
CA TYR A 109 2.32 -16.36 16.16
C TYR A 109 1.38 -16.38 14.98
N THR A 110 1.19 -17.55 14.36
CA THR A 110 0.25 -17.71 13.24
C THR A 110 -1.16 -17.37 13.72
N GLU A 111 -1.56 -17.85 14.91
CA GLU A 111 -2.83 -17.48 15.52
C GLU A 111 -2.96 -15.99 15.80
N ASN A 112 -1.92 -15.35 16.34
CA ASN A 112 -1.93 -13.91 16.61
C ASN A 112 -2.02 -13.08 15.31
N PHE A 113 -1.27 -13.47 14.28
CA PHE A 113 -1.30 -12.84 12.96
C PHE A 113 -2.69 -12.96 12.33
N ASP A 114 -3.26 -14.16 12.31
CA ASP A 114 -4.60 -14.40 11.77
C ASP A 114 -5.67 -13.64 12.56
N ARG A 115 -5.53 -13.57 13.89
CA ARG A 115 -6.40 -12.76 14.75
C ARG A 115 -6.30 -11.28 14.40
N GLU A 116 -5.10 -10.75 14.18
CA GLU A 116 -4.92 -9.35 13.78
C GLU A 116 -5.58 -9.04 12.43
N LEU A 117 -5.51 -9.95 11.47
CA LEU A 117 -6.19 -9.77 10.18
C LEU A 117 -7.71 -9.84 10.31
N ARG A 118 -8.24 -10.74 11.16
CA ARG A 118 -9.67 -10.82 11.48
C ARG A 118 -10.17 -9.55 12.20
N GLU A 119 -9.38 -8.99 13.11
CA GLU A 119 -9.70 -7.72 13.78
C GLU A 119 -9.84 -6.57 12.78
N TYR A 120 -9.04 -6.55 11.72
CA TYR A 120 -9.23 -5.58 10.65
C TYR A 120 -10.54 -5.82 9.88
N ILE A 121 -10.81 -7.06 9.49
CA ILE A 121 -12.02 -7.41 8.75
C ILE A 121 -13.29 -7.05 9.54
N GLU A 122 -13.36 -7.42 10.82
CA GLU A 122 -14.58 -7.26 11.62
C GLU A 122 -14.69 -5.89 12.28
N ASN A 123 -13.59 -5.41 12.89
CA ASN A 123 -13.59 -4.24 13.75
C ASN A 123 -12.95 -3.00 13.11
N LYS A 124 -12.53 -3.10 11.84
CA LYS A 124 -11.86 -2.01 11.10
C LYS A 124 -10.56 -1.52 11.77
N LYS A 125 -10.03 -2.31 12.70
CA LYS A 125 -8.85 -1.97 13.47
C LYS A 125 -7.62 -2.17 12.61
N ILE A 126 -6.84 -1.11 12.41
CA ILE A 126 -5.54 -1.23 11.75
C ILE A 126 -4.57 -1.84 12.73
N THR A 127 -4.10 -3.03 12.41
CA THR A 127 -3.20 -3.81 13.25
C THR A 127 -1.75 -3.61 12.83
N PRO A 128 -0.79 -3.89 13.72
CA PRO A 128 0.63 -3.83 13.38
C PRO A 128 0.99 -4.67 12.15
N SER A 129 0.45 -5.88 12.02
CA SER A 129 0.69 -6.73 10.84
C SER A 129 0.17 -6.11 9.55
N LEU A 130 -1.04 -5.53 9.58
CA LEU A 130 -1.58 -4.83 8.42
C LEU A 130 -0.76 -3.57 8.07
N TYR A 131 -0.31 -2.83 9.08
CA TYR A 131 0.53 -1.67 8.87
C TYR A 131 1.86 -2.05 8.20
N LEU A 132 2.54 -3.07 8.71
CA LEU A 132 3.81 -3.55 8.15
C LEU A 132 3.63 -4.10 6.73
N PHE A 133 2.50 -4.76 6.45
CA PHE A 133 2.16 -5.19 5.10
C PHE A 133 2.06 -4.00 4.16
N LEU A 134 1.30 -2.98 4.53
CA LEU A 134 1.10 -1.79 3.71
C LEU A 134 2.40 -1.03 3.53
N GLN A 135 3.20 -0.86 4.59
CA GLN A 135 4.55 -0.31 4.44
C GLN A 135 5.33 -1.08 3.38
N LYS A 136 5.41 -2.42 3.45
CA LYS A 136 6.12 -3.21 2.44
C LYS A 136 5.51 -3.15 1.05
N HIS A 137 4.18 -3.13 0.94
CA HIS A 137 3.45 -2.99 -0.32
C HIS A 137 3.67 -1.62 -0.97
N PHE A 138 3.93 -0.59 -0.18
CA PHE A 138 4.06 0.79 -0.64
C PHE A 138 5.51 1.30 -0.63
N LEU A 139 6.48 0.52 -0.14
CA LEU A 139 7.92 0.76 -0.39
C LEU A 139 8.21 0.85 -1.89
N ASP A 140 7.40 0.23 -2.76
CA ASP A 140 7.55 0.38 -4.20
C ASP A 140 7.28 1.82 -4.71
N PHE A 141 6.61 2.67 -3.92
CA PHE A 141 6.45 4.09 -4.26
C PHE A 141 7.76 4.87 -4.17
N GLU A 142 8.77 4.34 -3.49
CA GLU A 142 10.12 4.91 -3.48
C GLU A 142 10.71 4.99 -4.91
N LYS A 143 10.32 4.07 -5.79
CA LYS A 143 10.78 4.04 -7.19
C LYS A 143 10.09 5.08 -8.07
N ILE A 144 9.00 5.69 -7.59
CA ILE A 144 8.28 6.73 -8.33
C ILE A 144 8.83 8.08 -7.90
N ASN A 145 9.61 8.73 -8.77
CA ASN A 145 10.12 10.08 -8.52
C ASN A 145 9.27 11.13 -9.26
N PRO A 146 8.42 11.92 -8.57
CA PRO A 146 7.62 12.97 -9.19
C PRO A 146 8.43 13.97 -10.01
N ALA A 147 9.71 14.21 -9.65
CA ALA A 147 10.56 15.16 -10.35
C ALA A 147 10.94 14.70 -11.77
N ASP A 148 10.75 13.42 -12.10
CA ASP A 148 10.95 12.90 -13.45
C ASP A 148 9.84 13.36 -14.42
N TYR A 149 8.73 13.88 -13.88
CA TYR A 149 7.55 14.29 -14.64
C TYR A 149 7.43 15.82 -14.70
N GLN A 150 7.10 16.34 -15.88
CA GLN A 150 6.96 17.78 -16.09
C GLN A 150 5.85 18.35 -15.20
N ASN A 151 6.18 19.40 -14.44
CA ASN A 151 5.27 20.05 -13.47
C ASN A 151 4.74 19.10 -12.38
N LEU A 152 5.38 17.96 -12.14
CA LEU A 152 4.88 16.92 -11.23
C LEU A 152 3.51 16.37 -11.66
N GLU A 153 3.23 16.37 -12.97
CA GLU A 153 1.98 15.90 -13.55
C GLU A 153 2.22 14.68 -14.44
N ILE A 154 1.32 13.72 -14.36
CA ILE A 154 1.34 12.54 -15.23
C ILE A 154 0.17 12.55 -16.21
N THR A 155 0.38 11.94 -17.36
CA THR A 155 -0.64 11.63 -18.36
C THR A 155 -1.31 10.29 -18.09
N LEU A 156 -2.35 9.99 -18.87
CA LEU A 156 -3.08 8.73 -18.75
C LEU A 156 -2.19 7.50 -19.07
N SER A 157 -1.25 7.63 -20.01
CA SER A 157 -0.32 6.55 -20.35
C SER A 157 0.62 6.27 -19.16
N GLU A 158 1.23 7.31 -18.62
CA GLU A 158 2.15 7.19 -17.47
C GLU A 158 1.43 6.66 -16.23
N TYR A 159 0.16 7.04 -16.02
CA TYR A 159 -0.67 6.46 -14.98
C TYR A 159 -0.83 4.95 -15.12
N TYR A 160 -1.15 4.46 -16.32
CA TYR A 160 -1.27 3.01 -16.55
C TYR A 160 0.08 2.29 -16.41
N ASP A 161 1.18 2.94 -16.79
CA ASP A 161 2.52 2.39 -16.60
C ASP A 161 2.85 2.24 -15.10
N LEU A 162 2.55 3.25 -14.28
CA LEU A 162 2.71 3.19 -12.84
C LEU A 162 1.86 2.08 -12.20
N LEU A 163 0.59 1.94 -12.62
CA LEU A 163 -0.28 0.86 -12.15
C LEU A 163 0.24 -0.51 -12.56
N SER A 164 0.78 -0.65 -13.77
CA SER A 164 1.37 -1.89 -14.28
C SER A 164 2.62 -2.28 -13.48
N ILE A 165 3.50 -1.32 -13.18
CA ILE A 165 4.68 -1.52 -12.33
C ILE A 165 4.26 -1.99 -10.93
N TYR A 166 3.30 -1.29 -10.32
CA TYR A 166 2.76 -1.66 -9.02
C TYR A 166 2.21 -3.10 -9.03
N MET A 167 1.41 -3.45 -10.04
CA MET A 167 0.81 -4.78 -10.16
C MET A 167 1.82 -5.90 -10.39
N LYS A 168 2.87 -5.67 -11.19
CA LYS A 168 3.93 -6.67 -11.41
C LYS A 168 4.59 -7.07 -10.10
N VAL A 169 4.95 -6.09 -9.27
CA VAL A 169 5.58 -6.36 -7.98
C VAL A 169 4.65 -7.15 -7.05
N GLN A 170 3.35 -6.83 -7.03
CA GLN A 170 2.39 -7.56 -6.18
C GLN A 170 2.14 -8.99 -6.61
N SER A 171 2.23 -9.28 -7.91
CA SER A 171 2.05 -10.63 -8.43
C SER A 171 3.28 -11.54 -8.26
N GLY A 172 4.40 -11.04 -7.73
CA GLY A 172 5.66 -11.79 -7.64
C GLY A 172 6.30 -12.11 -9.00
N ASN A 173 5.75 -11.61 -10.10
CA ASN A 173 6.28 -11.82 -11.45
C ASN A 173 7.37 -10.78 -11.74
N TYR A 174 8.57 -11.04 -11.26
CA TYR A 174 9.79 -10.37 -11.71
C TYR A 174 10.30 -11.08 -12.97
N THR A 175 9.86 -10.63 -14.15
CA THR A 175 10.50 -10.99 -15.43
C THR A 175 11.26 -9.80 -15.97
#